data_AF-A0A6L3JQ11-F1
#
_entry.id   AF-A0A6L3JQ11-F1
#
_cell.length_a   1.000
_cell.length_b   1.000
_cell.length_c   1.000
_cell.angle_alpha   90.00
_cell.angle_beta   90.00
_cell.angle_gamma   90.00
#
_symmetry.space_group_name_H-M   'P 1'
#
loop_
_entity.id
_entity.type
_entity.pdbx_description
1 polymer ?
#
loop_
_entity_poly.entity_id
_entity_poly.type
_entity_poly.pdbx_seq_one_letter_code
_entity_poly.pdbx_strand_id
1 'polypeptide(L)'
;MEYLFLRRKKTRYTSVRQKTLLYRAASRRWEKEFALRTDVRRIDALIYKGILYLMEVRQVFLDSSLSLKTLSAMLETNQTYLSNVVNRYFGCNLKELVNTYRVEYAKELLRSGRCPIEEVPVRSGFGSKSPFYVAFGKVTGMTPRQYVAHERNPLKQEEDN
;
A
#
# COMPACT_ATOMS: atom_id res chain seq x y z
N MET A 1 9.21 3.32 -1.30
CA MET A 1 8.18 3.38 -2.36
C MET A 1 7.33 4.61 -2.11
N GLU A 2 7.34 5.60 -3.00
CA GLU A 2 6.41 6.74 -2.89
C GLU A 2 4.99 6.30 -3.30
N TYR A 3 3.99 6.61 -2.48
CA TYR A 3 2.57 6.32 -2.74
C TYR A 3 1.93 7.51 -3.45
N LEU A 4 1.35 7.27 -4.62
CA LEU A 4 0.92 8.36 -5.50
C LEU A 4 -0.46 8.93 -5.12
N PHE A 5 -1.35 8.09 -4.55
CA PHE A 5 -2.74 8.46 -4.28
C PHE A 5 -3.23 8.10 -2.88
N LEU A 6 -2.49 7.28 -2.11
CA LEU A 6 -2.93 6.87 -0.77
C LEU A 6 -3.23 8.08 0.14
N ARG A 7 -2.47 9.18 -0.01
CA ARG A 7 -2.58 10.41 0.78
C ARG A 7 -3.67 11.40 0.33
N ARG A 8 -4.43 11.13 -0.74
CA ARG A 8 -5.42 12.09 -1.29
C ARG A 8 -6.81 11.92 -0.65
N LYS A 9 -7.49 13.05 -0.39
CA LYS A 9 -8.81 13.09 0.28
C LYS A 9 -9.84 12.14 -0.37
N LYS A 10 -10.52 11.34 0.48
CA LYS A 10 -11.56 10.38 0.12
C LYS A 10 -12.59 11.00 -0.83
N THR A 11 -12.70 10.45 -2.03
CA THR A 11 -13.86 10.64 -2.91
C THR A 11 -14.57 9.29 -3.00
N ARG A 12 -15.89 9.25 -2.76
CA ARG A 12 -16.70 8.02 -2.72
C ARG A 12 -16.85 7.33 -4.09
N TYR A 13 -16.36 7.94 -5.16
CA TYR A 13 -16.39 7.41 -6.51
C TYR A 13 -14.98 7.30 -7.05
N THR A 14 -14.63 6.10 -7.56
CA THR A 14 -13.46 5.88 -8.43
C THR A 14 -13.72 6.62 -9.74
N SER A 15 -13.37 7.91 -9.79
CA SER A 15 -13.53 8.67 -11.02
C SER A 15 -12.63 8.07 -12.09
N VAL A 16 -13.14 7.97 -13.34
CA VAL A 16 -12.32 7.61 -14.51
C VAL A 16 -11.02 8.43 -14.52
N ARG A 17 -11.12 9.71 -14.13
CA ARG A 17 -9.99 10.63 -13.94
C ARG A 17 -8.93 10.11 -12.97
N GLN A 18 -9.28 9.59 -11.80
CA GLN A 18 -8.32 9.03 -10.84
C GLN A 18 -7.58 7.83 -11.43
N LYS A 19 -8.30 6.90 -12.06
CA LYS A 19 -7.68 5.74 -12.74
C LYS A 19 -6.71 6.21 -13.83
N THR A 20 -7.14 7.14 -14.69
CA THR A 20 -6.28 7.69 -15.75
C THR A 20 -5.04 8.38 -15.18
N LEU A 21 -5.17 9.19 -14.13
CA LEU A 21 -4.04 9.87 -13.49
C LEU A 21 -3.07 8.88 -12.86
N LEU A 22 -3.57 7.86 -12.16
CA LEU A 22 -2.73 6.80 -11.59
C LEU A 22 -1.98 6.04 -12.69
N TYR A 23 -2.67 5.64 -13.76
CA TYR A 23 -2.03 4.90 -14.85
C TYR A 23 -0.94 5.72 -15.53
N ARG A 24 -1.16 7.03 -15.73
CA ARG A 24 -0.14 7.94 -16.28
C ARG A 24 1.07 8.06 -15.35
N ALA A 25 0.85 8.25 -14.05
CA ALA A 25 1.93 8.35 -13.07
C ALA A 25 2.70 7.04 -12.93
N ALA A 26 1.99 5.91 -12.89
CA ALA A 26 2.58 4.57 -12.83
C ALA A 26 3.37 4.23 -14.09
N SER A 27 2.93 4.64 -15.28
CA SER A 27 3.70 4.50 -16.52
C SER A 27 5.04 5.23 -16.45
N ARG A 28 5.06 6.49 -16.00
CA ARG A 28 6.31 7.26 -15.83
C ARG A 28 7.25 6.60 -14.84
N ARG A 29 6.70 6.11 -13.72
CA ARG A 29 7.47 5.38 -12.71
C ARG A 29 8.06 4.10 -13.28
N TRP A 30 7.25 3.34 -14.01
CA TRP A 30 7.69 2.11 -14.66
C TRP A 30 8.85 2.34 -15.61
N GLU A 31 8.75 3.38 -16.46
CA GLU A 31 9.84 3.77 -17.35
C GLU A 31 11.09 4.16 -16.55
N LYS A 32 10.96 4.98 -15.50
CA LYS A 32 12.10 5.38 -14.67
C LYS A 32 12.78 4.21 -13.94
N GLU A 33 12.00 3.32 -13.32
CA GLU A 33 12.53 2.23 -12.47
C GLU A 33 12.95 0.99 -13.26
N PHE A 34 12.37 0.76 -14.44
CA PHE A 34 12.55 -0.49 -15.19
C PHE A 34 12.99 -0.32 -16.65
N ALA A 35 13.29 0.89 -17.15
CA ALA A 35 13.74 1.11 -18.53
C ALA A 35 15.00 0.32 -18.92
N LEU A 36 15.90 0.06 -17.96
CA LEU A 36 17.15 -0.66 -18.22
C LEU A 36 17.01 -2.19 -18.13
N ARG A 37 15.83 -2.71 -17.76
CA ARG A 37 15.62 -4.16 -17.67
C ARG A 37 15.29 -4.74 -19.04
N THR A 38 16.03 -5.75 -19.44
CA THR A 38 15.92 -6.42 -20.75
C THR A 38 14.93 -7.58 -20.76
N ASP A 39 14.55 -8.09 -19.58
CA ASP A 39 13.71 -9.29 -19.40
C ASP A 39 12.24 -8.97 -19.06
N VAL A 40 11.80 -7.75 -19.38
CA VAL A 40 10.47 -7.25 -19.03
C VAL A 40 9.42 -7.73 -20.02
N ARG A 41 8.40 -8.46 -19.52
CA ARG A 41 7.25 -8.85 -20.35
C ARG A 41 6.28 -7.68 -20.46
N ARG A 42 5.71 -7.46 -21.65
CA ARG A 42 4.74 -6.36 -21.88
C ARG A 42 3.57 -6.39 -20.90
N ILE A 43 3.12 -7.58 -20.52
CA ILE A 43 2.00 -7.78 -19.59
C ILE A 43 2.35 -7.38 -18.14
N ASP A 44 3.63 -7.38 -17.75
CA ASP A 44 4.05 -7.06 -16.38
C ASP A 44 3.69 -5.62 -16.02
N ALA A 45 3.88 -4.70 -16.96
CA ALA A 45 3.51 -3.30 -16.80
C ALA A 45 2.00 -3.14 -16.56
N LEU A 46 1.18 -3.97 -17.21
CA LEU A 46 -0.27 -3.94 -17.03
C LEU A 46 -0.67 -4.43 -15.64
N ILE A 47 -0.10 -5.54 -15.19
CA ILE A 47 -0.38 -6.10 -13.86
C ILE A 47 0.14 -5.17 -12.76
N TYR A 48 1.33 -4.59 -12.92
CA TYR A 48 1.87 -3.60 -11.99
C TYR A 48 0.92 -2.41 -11.81
N LYS A 49 0.45 -1.81 -12.92
CA LYS A 49 -0.56 -0.74 -12.89
C LYS A 49 -1.87 -1.20 -12.26
N GLY A 50 -2.31 -2.43 -12.55
CA GLY A 50 -3.49 -3.04 -11.95
C GLY A 50 -3.38 -3.17 -10.44
N ILE A 51 -2.25 -3.68 -9.93
CA ILE A 51 -1.98 -3.77 -8.49
C ILE A 51 -2.05 -2.38 -7.85
N LEU A 52 -1.36 -1.39 -8.41
CA LEU A 52 -1.41 -0.01 -7.90
C LEU A 52 -2.83 0.55 -7.90
N TYR A 53 -3.64 0.22 -8.90
CA TYR A 53 -5.04 0.66 -8.95
C TYR A 53 -5.89 0.02 -7.85
N LEU A 54 -5.74 -1.29 -7.65
CA LEU A 54 -6.46 -2.01 -6.61
C LEU A 54 -6.04 -1.55 -5.21
N MET A 55 -4.75 -1.28 -5.01
CA MET A 55 -4.22 -0.83 -3.73
C MET A 55 -4.50 0.65 -3.46
N GLU A 56 -4.10 1.56 -4.34
CA GLU A 56 -4.15 2.99 -4.03
C GLU A 56 -5.51 3.63 -4.27
N VAL A 57 -6.27 3.14 -5.26
CA VAL A 57 -7.55 3.76 -5.65
C VAL A 57 -8.73 2.97 -5.09
N ARG A 58 -8.75 1.65 -5.28
CA ARG A 58 -9.83 0.81 -4.74
C ARG A 58 -9.64 0.42 -3.28
N GLN A 59 -8.43 0.58 -2.73
CA GLN A 59 -8.10 0.26 -1.34
C GLN A 59 -8.53 -1.14 -0.91
N VAL A 60 -8.37 -2.13 -1.80
CA VAL A 60 -8.78 -3.52 -1.52
C VAL A 60 -8.01 -4.13 -0.33
N PHE A 61 -6.89 -3.53 0.06
CA PHE A 61 -6.13 -3.91 1.26
C PHE A 61 -6.93 -3.73 2.57
N LEU A 62 -7.99 -2.92 2.57
CA LEU A 62 -8.87 -2.75 3.72
C LEU A 62 -9.74 -3.99 3.98
N ASP A 63 -9.90 -4.87 2.99
CA ASP A 63 -10.53 -6.16 3.17
C ASP A 63 -9.55 -7.13 3.87
N SER A 64 -9.93 -7.62 5.04
CA SER A 64 -9.11 -8.57 5.82
C SER A 64 -9.01 -9.95 5.15
N SER A 65 -9.94 -10.30 4.27
CA SER A 65 -9.96 -11.55 3.50
C SER A 65 -9.10 -11.53 2.23
N LEU A 66 -8.49 -10.38 1.90
CA LEU A 66 -7.65 -10.23 0.72
C LEU A 66 -6.50 -11.25 0.73
N SER A 67 -6.43 -12.03 -0.33
CA SER A 67 -5.44 -13.09 -0.55
C SER A 67 -4.84 -13.00 -1.95
N LEU A 68 -3.77 -13.78 -2.20
CA LEU A 68 -3.19 -13.93 -3.54
C LEU A 68 -4.23 -14.44 -4.55
N LYS A 69 -5.09 -15.37 -4.12
CA LYS A 69 -6.18 -15.92 -4.94
C LYS A 69 -7.18 -14.83 -5.34
N THR A 70 -7.68 -14.05 -4.38
CA THR A 70 -8.66 -12.99 -4.69
C THR A 70 -8.06 -11.88 -5.53
N LEU A 71 -6.81 -11.48 -5.26
CA LEU A 71 -6.15 -10.41 -6.00
C LEU A 71 -5.82 -10.82 -7.44
N SER A 72 -5.37 -12.07 -7.66
CA SER A 72 -5.11 -12.59 -9.01
C SER A 72 -6.39 -12.70 -9.84
N ALA A 73 -7.49 -13.13 -9.22
CA ALA A 73 -8.80 -13.13 -9.87
C ALA A 73 -9.26 -11.71 -10.28
N MET A 74 -9.08 -10.71 -9.40
CA MET A 74 -9.41 -9.30 -9.72
C MET A 74 -8.58 -8.72 -10.87
N LEU A 75 -7.40 -9.28 -11.14
CA LEU A 75 -6.47 -8.85 -12.18
C LEU A 75 -6.49 -9.78 -13.40
N GLU A 76 -7.42 -10.75 -13.43
CA GLU A 76 -7.58 -11.71 -14.52
C GLU A 76 -6.25 -12.44 -14.85
N THR A 77 -5.51 -12.82 -13.81
CA THR A 77 -4.24 -13.54 -13.92
C THR A 77 -4.20 -14.73 -12.96
N ASN A 78 -3.14 -15.54 -13.00
CA ASN A 78 -2.94 -16.64 -12.07
C ASN A 78 -2.07 -16.22 -10.87
N GLN A 79 -2.20 -16.98 -9.77
CA GLN A 79 -1.51 -16.69 -8.50
C GLN A 79 0.02 -16.67 -8.64
N THR A 80 0.59 -17.63 -9.38
CA THR A 80 2.03 -17.74 -9.62
C THR A 80 2.56 -16.50 -10.32
N TYR A 81 1.88 -16.08 -11.38
CA TYR A 81 2.27 -14.92 -12.17
C TYR A 81 2.18 -13.63 -11.36
N LEU A 82 1.08 -13.44 -10.63
CA LEU A 82 0.93 -12.30 -9.74
C LEU A 82 2.02 -12.25 -8.68
N SER A 83 2.33 -13.39 -8.05
CA SER A 83 3.42 -13.48 -7.06
C SER A 83 4.75 -13.10 -7.68
N ASN A 84 5.07 -13.59 -8.88
CA ASN A 84 6.31 -13.26 -9.58
C ASN A 84 6.41 -11.76 -9.89
N VAL A 85 5.33 -11.15 -10.37
CA VAL A 85 5.28 -9.70 -10.63
C VAL A 85 5.49 -8.92 -9.33
N VAL A 86 4.82 -9.31 -8.24
CA VAL A 86 4.95 -8.63 -6.94
C VAL A 86 6.40 -8.70 -6.44
N ASN A 87 6.99 -9.90 -6.38
CA ASN A 87 8.39 -10.05 -5.96
C ASN A 87 9.36 -9.29 -6.86
N ARG A 88 9.19 -9.37 -8.18
CA ARG A 88 10.11 -8.80 -9.16
C ARG A 88 10.10 -7.27 -9.23
N TYR A 89 8.92 -6.65 -9.09
CA TYR A 89 8.73 -5.21 -9.35
C TYR A 89 8.41 -4.41 -8.09
N PHE A 90 7.92 -5.03 -7.02
CA PHE A 90 7.72 -4.38 -5.73
C PHE A 90 8.80 -4.74 -4.70
N GLY A 91 9.67 -5.72 -5.01
CA GLY A 91 10.81 -6.11 -4.17
C GLY A 91 10.40 -6.77 -2.85
N CYS A 92 9.16 -7.24 -2.74
CA CYS A 92 8.61 -7.88 -1.54
C CYS A 92 7.56 -8.91 -1.94
N ASN A 93 7.13 -9.74 -0.99
CA ASN A 93 6.02 -10.66 -1.24
C ASN A 93 4.66 -9.94 -1.08
N LEU A 94 3.57 -10.59 -1.53
CA LEU A 94 2.23 -9.97 -1.48
C LEU A 94 1.78 -9.61 -0.07
N LYS A 95 2.08 -10.44 0.94
CA LYS A 95 1.69 -10.18 2.33
C LYS A 95 2.35 -8.91 2.85
N GLU A 96 3.63 -8.74 2.55
CA GLU A 96 4.39 -7.53 2.90
C GLU A 96 3.86 -6.31 2.17
N LEU A 97 3.58 -6.43 0.86
CA LEU A 97 3.00 -5.34 0.08
C LEU A 97 1.69 -4.85 0.72
N VAL A 98 0.75 -5.77 0.95
CA VAL A 98 -0.56 -5.45 1.56
C VAL A 98 -0.39 -4.85 2.95
N ASN A 99 0.44 -5.46 3.80
CA ASN A 99 0.66 -4.96 5.15
C ASN A 99 1.28 -3.56 5.16
N THR A 100 2.14 -3.23 4.19
CA THR A 100 2.72 -1.89 4.07
C THR A 100 1.62 -0.86 3.76
N TYR A 101 0.72 -1.16 2.83
CA TYR A 101 -0.45 -0.30 2.57
C TYR A 101 -1.36 -0.15 3.79
N ARG A 102 -1.64 -1.24 4.50
CA ARG A 102 -2.45 -1.21 5.72
C ARG A 102 -1.82 -0.34 6.81
N VAL A 103 -0.50 -0.44 7.01
CA VAL A 103 0.23 0.38 7.99
C VAL A 103 0.24 1.85 7.59
N GLU A 104 0.46 2.17 6.32
CA GLU A 104 0.39 3.57 5.86
C GLU A 104 -0.99 4.18 6.09
N TYR A 105 -2.06 3.42 5.82
CA TYR A 105 -3.42 3.87 6.14
C TYR A 105 -3.65 3.97 7.67
N ALA A 106 -3.09 3.06 8.46
CA ALA A 106 -3.14 3.14 9.91
C ALA A 106 -2.46 4.42 10.45
N LYS A 107 -1.33 4.83 9.88
CA LYS A 107 -0.66 6.10 10.22
C LYS A 107 -1.58 7.29 9.96
N GLU A 108 -2.30 7.31 8.84
CA GLU A 108 -3.29 8.37 8.56
C GLU A 108 -4.42 8.41 9.60
N LEU A 109 -4.95 7.24 9.98
CA LEU A 109 -5.98 7.16 11.03
C LEU A 109 -5.46 7.71 12.37
N LEU A 110 -4.25 7.31 12.76
CA LEU A 110 -3.60 7.74 14.00
C LEU A 110 -3.36 9.26 14.00
N ARG A 111 -2.84 9.82 12.90
CA ARG A 111 -2.60 11.27 12.75
C ARG A 111 -3.89 12.07 12.79
N SER A 112 -4.97 11.53 12.23
CA SER A 112 -6.27 12.23 12.23
C SER A 112 -6.86 12.38 13.63
N GLY A 113 -6.50 11.50 14.57
CA GLY A 113 -7.10 11.43 15.91
C GLY A 113 -8.59 11.03 15.93
N ARG A 114 -9.19 10.72 14.78
CA ARG A 114 -10.63 10.41 14.63
C ARG A 114 -10.96 8.93 14.79
N CYS A 115 -10.00 8.14 15.25
CA CYS A 115 -10.14 6.70 15.43
C CYS A 115 -9.52 6.31 16.77
N PRO A 116 -10.25 5.60 17.65
CA PRO A 116 -9.64 4.98 18.82
C PRO A 116 -8.49 4.07 18.39
N ILE A 117 -7.35 4.13 19.10
CA ILE A 117 -6.14 3.37 18.76
C ILE A 117 -6.40 1.86 18.71
N GLU A 118 -7.30 1.37 19.54
CA GLU A 118 -7.70 -0.05 19.60
C GLU A 118 -8.48 -0.51 18.36
N GLU A 119 -9.13 0.42 17.64
CA GLU A 119 -9.89 0.13 16.42
C GLU A 119 -9.05 0.25 15.14
N VAL A 120 -7.90 0.94 15.21
CA VAL A 120 -6.99 1.14 14.07
C VAL A 120 -6.62 -0.17 13.36
N PRO A 121 -6.31 -1.29 14.03
CA PRO A 121 -6.01 -2.56 13.36
C PRO A 121 -7.13 -3.00 12.42
N VAL A 122 -8.37 -3.02 12.91
CA VAL A 122 -9.53 -3.48 12.15
C VAL A 122 -9.85 -2.50 11.03
N ARG A 123 -9.83 -1.19 11.31
CA ARG A 123 -10.12 -0.16 10.30
C ARG A 123 -9.07 -0.05 9.21
N SER A 124 -7.85 -0.53 9.45
CA SER A 124 -6.79 -0.63 8.44
C SER A 124 -6.75 -1.98 7.73
N GLY A 125 -7.72 -2.87 7.97
CA GLY A 125 -7.88 -4.13 7.23
C GLY A 125 -7.14 -5.32 7.84
N PHE A 126 -6.60 -5.22 9.05
CA PHE A 126 -6.05 -6.39 9.74
C PHE A 126 -7.17 -7.24 10.35
N GLY A 127 -7.05 -8.57 10.21
CA GLY A 127 -8.00 -9.50 10.82
C GLY A 127 -7.86 -9.63 12.35
N SER A 128 -6.71 -9.23 12.92
CA SER A 128 -6.47 -9.23 14.36
C SER A 128 -5.35 -8.29 14.77
N LYS A 129 -5.20 -8.03 16.08
CA LYS A 129 -4.23 -7.08 16.64
C LYS A 129 -2.78 -7.54 16.46
N SER A 130 -2.48 -8.83 16.67
CA SER A 130 -1.10 -9.33 16.67
C SER A 130 -0.36 -9.09 15.34
N PRO A 131 -0.92 -9.46 14.16
CA PRO A 131 -0.30 -9.16 12.86
C PRO A 131 -0.14 -7.66 12.60
N PHE A 132 -1.06 -6.83 13.12
CA PHE A 132 -0.96 -5.38 13.01
C PHE A 132 0.27 -4.84 13.74
N TYR A 133 0.46 -5.20 15.02
CA TYR A 133 1.60 -4.68 15.80
C TYR A 133 2.94 -5.11 15.20
N VAL A 134 3.05 -6.35 14.72
CA VAL A 134 4.25 -6.85 14.03
C VAL A 134 4.51 -6.07 12.75
N ALA A 135 3.49 -5.90 11.89
CA ALA A 135 3.62 -5.17 10.64
C ALA A 135 3.93 -3.68 10.88
N PHE A 136 3.25 -3.05 11.84
CA PHE A 136 3.44 -1.65 12.18
C PHE A 136 4.85 -1.39 12.69
N GLY A 137 5.36 -2.23 13.61
CA GLY A 137 6.74 -2.15 14.09
C GLY A 137 7.76 -2.38 12.96
N LYS A 138 7.54 -3.37 12.08
CA LYS A 138 8.44 -3.63 10.94
C LYS A 138 8.52 -2.45 9.97
N VAL A 139 7.39 -1.78 9.70
CA VAL A 139 7.32 -0.69 8.71
C VAL A 139 7.75 0.66 9.30
N THR A 140 7.46 0.91 10.57
CA THR A 140 7.67 2.23 11.20
C THR A 140 8.83 2.29 12.19
N GLY A 141 9.37 1.14 12.60
CA GLY A 141 10.38 1.04 13.65
C GLY A 141 9.85 1.30 15.07
N MET A 142 8.56 1.57 15.24
CA MET A 142 7.98 1.96 16.53
C MET A 142 6.58 1.38 16.74
N THR A 143 6.07 1.47 17.98
CA THR A 143 4.70 1.08 18.29
C THR A 143 3.70 2.17 17.86
N PRO A 144 2.41 1.82 17.63
CA PRO A 144 1.37 2.81 17.32
C PRO A 144 1.25 3.93 18.36
N ARG A 145 1.43 3.62 19.66
CA ARG A 145 1.42 4.62 20.74
C ARG A 145 2.59 5.58 20.65
N GLN A 146 3.80 5.05 20.42
CA GLN A 146 5.00 5.87 20.20
C GLN A 146 4.84 6.76 18.96
N TYR A 147 4.27 6.22 17.87
CA TYR A 147 3.98 6.98 16.66
C TYR A 147 3.06 8.18 16.91
N VAL A 148 1.96 7.98 17.64
CA VAL A 148 1.04 9.07 18.01
C VAL A 148 1.73 10.11 18.90
N ALA A 149 2.56 9.68 19.85
CA ALA A 149 3.30 10.60 20.72
C ALA A 149 4.32 11.42 19.92
N HIS A 150 5.03 10.78 18.98
CA HIS A 150 5.99 11.41 18.09
C HIS A 150 5.35 12.47 17.18
N GLU A 151 4.22 12.14 16.55
CA GLU A 151 3.49 13.08 15.67
C GLU A 151 2.88 14.28 16.41
N ARG A 152 2.69 14.19 17.73
CA ARG A 152 2.19 15.30 18.56
C ARG A 152 3.27 16.24 19.07
N ASN A 153 4.55 15.87 18.97
CA ASN A 153 5.67 16.68 19.43
C ASN A 153 6.62 17.01 18.25
N PRO A 154 6.37 18.10 17.50
CA PRO A 154 7.07 18.39 16.24
C PRO A 154 8.57 18.75 16.38
N LEU A 155 9.11 18.87 17.60
CA LEU A 155 10.48 19.37 17.86
C LEU A 155 11.63 18.35 17.66
N LYS A 156 11.37 17.15 17.14
CA LYS A 156 12.41 16.11 16.91
C LYS A 156 12.72 15.81 15.44
N GLN A 157 12.25 16.65 14.51
CA GLN A 157 12.38 16.38 13.06
C GLN A 157 13.78 16.67 12.46
N GLU A 158 14.77 17.12 13.23
CA GLU A 158 16.07 17.58 12.67
C GLU A 158 17.30 16.71 12.97
N GLU A 159 17.21 15.61 13.74
CA GLU A 159 18.43 14.89 14.17
C GLU A 159 18.82 13.64 13.35
N ASP A 160 18.02 13.19 12.36
CA ASP A 160 18.28 11.96 11.60
C ASP A 160 18.37 12.18 10.07
N ASN A 161 19.03 13.25 9.61
CA ASN A 161 19.34 13.47 8.19
C ASN A 161 20.85 13.51 7.94
#